data_AF-A0A382F9B9-F1
#
_entry.id   AF-A0A382F9B9-F1
#
_cell.length_a   1.000
_cell.length_b   1.000
_cell.length_c   1.000
_cell.angle_alpha   90.00
_cell.angle_beta   90.00
_cell.angle_gamma   90.00
#
_symmetry.space_group_name_H-M   'P 1'
#
loop_
_entity.id
_entity.type
_entity.pdbx_description
1 polymer ?
#
loop_
_entity_poly.entity_id
_entity_poly.type
_entity_poly.pdbx_seq_one_letter_code
_entity_poly.pdbx_strand_id
1 'polypeptide(L)'
;MKAEELLNLERYPLDQLDSSRGKCLVSQTRQSLAHDGSCTLPRFVTDSALKTMVSQAASLSEQAYLGPTSVSPYFFNYDLGKELDVDDQHPLKRKGKRNLRQVAGDLIPPDHFLSVLFYSELMTEFLGRVLGVTVYRNQDKYQSLNISLQDEGGCQQWHFDTGDMVTTLLLQAPESGGVFEYCPRIRSKEDENFDEVRKVLDGKSAEVKRLNLQAGTLSLFQGHYSIHRVTEVRGATRRIQTILGYTTKPDLVGSIKSSILHYGPRVALTESFDA
;
A
#
# COMPACT_ATOMS: atom_id res chain seq x y z
N MET A 1 5.15 23.63 7.00
CA MET A 1 5.14 23.21 5.59
C MET A 1 3.72 22.87 5.22
N LYS A 2 3.24 23.34 4.07
CA LYS A 2 1.91 23.00 3.56
C LYS A 2 2.00 21.87 2.54
N ALA A 3 0.90 21.16 2.29
CA ALA A 3 0.89 20.02 1.38
C ALA A 3 1.19 20.43 -0.08
N GLU A 4 0.78 21.63 -0.49
CA GLU A 4 1.05 22.23 -1.79
C GLU A 4 2.55 22.34 -2.08
N GLU A 5 3.37 22.55 -1.04
CA GLU A 5 4.83 22.66 -1.16
C GLU A 5 5.50 21.28 -1.33
N LEU A 6 4.80 20.20 -0.97
CA LEU A 6 5.27 18.84 -1.11
C LEU A 6 4.97 18.27 -2.49
N LEU A 7 3.89 18.72 -3.12
CA LEU A 7 3.33 18.16 -4.35
C LEU A 7 3.93 18.79 -5.60
N ASN A 8 4.08 17.98 -6.65
CA ASN A 8 4.43 18.49 -7.96
C ASN A 8 3.17 19.01 -8.68
N LEU A 9 2.64 20.16 -8.22
CA LEU A 9 1.40 20.75 -8.73
C LEU A 9 1.49 21.20 -10.20
N GLU A 10 2.70 21.50 -10.67
CA GLU A 10 2.94 21.75 -12.09
C GLU A 10 2.63 20.49 -12.93
N ARG A 11 2.87 19.28 -12.41
CA ARG A 11 2.53 18.04 -13.12
C ARG A 11 1.12 17.55 -12.81
N TYR A 12 0.70 17.68 -11.55
CA TYR A 12 -0.56 17.17 -11.03
C TYR A 12 -1.32 18.29 -10.31
N PRO A 13 -2.21 19.03 -11.00
CA PRO A 13 -2.88 20.22 -10.44
C PRO A 13 -4.01 19.84 -9.48
N LEU A 14 -3.65 19.25 -8.33
CA LEU A 14 -4.59 18.82 -7.28
C LEU A 14 -5.31 20.00 -6.61
N ASP A 15 -4.72 21.19 -6.67
CA ASP A 15 -5.31 22.46 -6.21
C ASP A 15 -6.33 23.05 -7.20
N GLN A 16 -6.41 22.51 -8.42
CA GLN A 16 -7.22 23.04 -9.51
C GLN A 16 -7.93 21.92 -10.28
N LEU A 17 -8.57 20.99 -9.56
CA LEU A 17 -9.23 19.82 -10.14
C LEU A 17 -10.36 20.17 -11.13
N ASP A 18 -10.95 21.35 -11.04
CA ASP A 18 -12.01 21.81 -11.95
C ASP A 18 -11.49 22.44 -13.26
N SER A 19 -10.18 22.72 -13.32
CA SER A 19 -9.51 23.16 -14.55
C SER A 19 -9.49 22.05 -15.60
N SER A 20 -9.25 22.41 -16.87
CA SER A 20 -9.09 21.43 -17.96
C SER A 20 -7.97 20.42 -17.67
N ARG A 21 -6.88 20.87 -17.03
CA ARG A 21 -5.75 20.02 -16.65
C ARG A 21 -6.09 19.07 -15.50
N GLY A 22 -6.82 19.57 -14.48
CA GLY A 22 -7.33 18.76 -13.37
C GLY A 22 -8.31 17.68 -13.83
N LYS A 23 -9.29 18.04 -14.67
CA LYS A 23 -10.23 17.09 -15.28
C LYS A 23 -9.53 16.03 -16.13
N CYS A 24 -8.50 16.43 -16.88
CA CYS A 24 -7.67 15.50 -17.65
C CYS A 24 -6.94 14.50 -16.73
N LEU A 25 -6.31 14.97 -15.65
CA LEU A 25 -5.65 14.11 -14.66
C LEU A 25 -6.62 13.07 -14.07
N VAL A 26 -7.81 13.50 -13.64
CA VAL A 26 -8.83 12.60 -13.09
C VAL A 26 -9.27 11.58 -14.13
N SER A 27 -9.55 12.01 -15.37
CA SER A 27 -9.96 11.11 -16.45
C SER A 27 -8.90 10.07 -16.78
N GLN A 28 -7.63 10.48 -16.90
CA GLN A 28 -6.50 9.58 -17.15
C GLN A 28 -6.32 8.58 -16.02
N THR A 29 -6.41 9.03 -14.77
CA THR A 29 -6.28 8.17 -13.59
C THR A 29 -7.39 7.10 -13.58
N ARG A 30 -8.64 7.51 -13.87
CA ARG A 30 -9.79 6.59 -13.97
C ARG A 30 -9.62 5.58 -15.09
N GLN A 31 -9.14 6.02 -16.26
CA GLN A 31 -8.91 5.14 -17.40
C GLN A 31 -7.83 4.08 -17.10
N SER A 32 -6.71 4.48 -16.48
CA SER A 32 -5.66 3.54 -16.07
C SER A 32 -6.17 2.54 -15.04
N LEU A 33 -6.91 2.98 -14.03
CA LEU A 33 -7.50 2.08 -13.04
C LEU A 33 -8.51 1.09 -13.68
N ALA A 34 -9.36 1.55 -14.60
CA ALA A 34 -10.31 0.69 -15.29
C ALA A 34 -9.60 -0.35 -16.17
N HIS A 35 -8.62 0.08 -16.97
CA HIS A 35 -7.90 -0.80 -17.89
C HIS A 35 -6.98 -1.75 -17.14
N ASP A 36 -6.09 -1.23 -16.29
CA ASP A 36 -4.99 -1.97 -15.70
C ASP A 36 -5.24 -2.43 -14.27
N GLY A 37 -6.24 -1.89 -13.57
CA GLY A 37 -6.44 -2.13 -12.13
C GLY A 37 -5.43 -1.36 -11.26
N SER A 38 -4.58 -0.54 -11.89
CA SER A 38 -3.63 0.33 -11.22
C SER A 38 -3.38 1.62 -12.02
N CYS A 39 -2.88 2.65 -11.33
CA CYS A 39 -2.41 3.88 -11.93
C CYS A 39 -1.16 4.35 -11.18
N THR A 40 -0.14 4.80 -11.91
CA THR A 40 1.08 5.34 -11.33
C THR A 40 1.27 6.81 -11.76
N LEU A 41 1.61 7.64 -10.78
CA LEU A 41 1.87 9.06 -10.95
C LEU A 41 3.33 9.32 -10.53
N PRO A 42 4.30 9.20 -11.45
CA PRO A 42 5.72 9.41 -11.13
C PRO A 42 6.01 10.88 -10.81
N ARG A 43 7.01 11.12 -9.95
CA ARG A 43 7.37 12.46 -9.45
C ARG A 43 6.17 13.22 -8.88
N PHE A 44 5.34 12.52 -8.11
CA PHE A 44 4.13 13.06 -7.48
C PHE A 44 4.46 14.12 -6.44
N VAL A 45 5.54 13.91 -5.70
CA VAL A 45 6.13 14.89 -4.79
C VAL A 45 7.34 15.57 -5.43
N THR A 46 7.69 16.76 -4.95
CA THR A 46 8.90 17.47 -5.36
C THR A 46 10.15 16.73 -4.91
N ASP A 47 11.27 16.92 -5.62
CA ASP A 47 12.52 16.22 -5.30
C ASP A 47 13.06 16.63 -3.90
N SER A 48 12.82 17.88 -3.49
CA SER A 48 13.16 18.38 -2.14
C SER A 48 12.30 17.72 -1.07
N ALA A 49 10.98 17.62 -1.28
CA ALA A 49 10.07 16.94 -0.35
C ALA A 49 10.42 15.45 -0.24
N LEU A 50 10.69 14.78 -1.35
CA LEU A 50 11.09 13.37 -1.37
C LEU A 50 12.35 13.12 -0.54
N LYS A 51 13.38 13.96 -0.72
CA LYS A 51 14.64 13.86 0.05
C LYS A 51 14.37 13.99 1.56
N THR A 52 13.54 14.93 1.97
CA THR A 52 13.17 15.10 3.38
C THR A 52 12.34 13.93 3.89
N MET A 53 11.35 13.45 3.13
CA MET A 53 10.54 12.29 3.48
C MET A 53 11.40 11.03 3.70
N VAL A 54 12.39 10.79 2.85
CA VAL A 54 13.35 9.68 3.00
C VAL A 54 14.14 9.82 4.30
N SER A 55 14.68 11.02 4.59
CA SER A 55 15.44 11.28 5.82
C SER A 55 14.59 11.08 7.08
N GLN A 56 13.35 11.60 7.08
CA GLN A 56 12.43 11.45 8.21
C GLN A 56 12.04 9.98 8.40
N ALA A 57 11.69 9.27 7.33
CA ALA A 57 11.36 7.85 7.38
C ALA A 57 12.54 7.00 7.90
N ALA A 58 13.77 7.31 7.48
CA ALA A 58 14.97 6.63 7.93
C ALA A 58 15.21 6.81 9.43
N SER A 59 14.93 7.99 10.00
CA SER A 59 15.07 8.22 11.45
C SER A 59 14.11 7.40 12.32
N LEU A 60 13.05 6.84 11.71
CA LEU A 60 12.08 5.98 12.40
C LEU A 60 12.43 4.48 12.29
N SER A 61 13.54 4.09 11.66
CA SER A 61 13.80 2.68 11.34
C SER A 61 13.93 1.76 12.56
N GLU A 62 14.47 2.26 13.67
CA GLU A 62 14.61 1.49 14.92
C GLU A 62 13.27 1.22 15.60
N GLN A 63 12.22 1.95 15.21
CA GLN A 63 10.86 1.73 15.70
C GLN A 63 10.07 0.76 14.80
N ALA A 64 10.67 0.30 13.69
CA ALA A 64 10.01 -0.58 12.75
C ALA A 64 9.97 -2.02 13.27
N TYR A 65 8.78 -2.62 13.30
CA TYR A 65 8.59 -3.98 13.78
C TYR A 65 8.66 -4.99 12.64
N LEU A 66 9.35 -6.12 12.87
CA LEU A 66 9.35 -7.26 11.97
C LEU A 66 8.08 -8.08 12.18
N GLY A 67 7.11 -7.92 11.27
CA GLY A 67 5.90 -8.74 11.27
C GLY A 67 6.15 -10.20 10.87
N PRO A 68 5.09 -10.97 10.57
CA PRO A 68 5.18 -12.36 10.15
C PRO A 68 6.13 -12.56 8.96
N THR A 69 6.92 -13.62 9.02
CA THR A 69 7.94 -13.94 8.02
C THR A 69 7.47 -14.95 6.96
N SER A 70 6.29 -15.54 7.16
CA SER A 70 5.68 -16.54 6.29
C SER A 70 4.17 -16.43 6.33
N VAL A 71 3.55 -16.09 5.20
CA VAL A 71 2.11 -15.81 5.08
C VAL A 71 1.53 -16.42 3.81
N SER A 72 0.25 -16.77 3.83
CA SER A 72 -0.49 -17.11 2.61
C SER A 72 -1.09 -15.86 1.96
N PRO A 73 -1.52 -15.91 0.69
CA PRO A 73 -2.17 -14.78 0.05
C PRO A 73 -3.44 -14.27 0.74
N TYR A 74 -4.08 -15.15 1.52
CA TYR A 74 -5.34 -14.91 2.22
C TYR A 74 -5.15 -14.64 3.70
N PHE A 75 -3.92 -14.31 4.12
CA PHE A 75 -3.56 -14.10 5.53
C PHE A 75 -4.42 -13.04 6.26
N PHE A 76 -5.06 -12.13 5.52
CA PHE A 76 -5.97 -11.12 6.06
C PHE A 76 -7.45 -11.54 6.12
N ASN A 77 -7.80 -12.69 5.53
CA ASN A 77 -9.15 -13.24 5.55
C ASN A 77 -9.19 -14.51 6.42
N TYR A 78 -9.16 -14.31 7.75
CA TYR A 78 -9.03 -15.39 8.73
C TYR A 78 -10.15 -16.44 8.68
N ASP A 79 -11.32 -16.08 8.14
CA ASP A 79 -12.50 -16.96 8.11
C ASP A 79 -12.60 -17.77 6.81
N LEU A 80 -11.92 -17.32 5.75
CA LEU A 80 -11.96 -18.00 4.46
C LEU A 80 -11.29 -19.38 4.56
N GLY A 81 -12.05 -20.43 4.28
CA GLY A 81 -11.56 -21.80 4.24
C GLY A 81 -11.48 -22.51 5.59
N LYS A 82 -12.02 -21.94 6.68
CA LYS A 82 -12.12 -22.63 7.97
C LYS A 82 -12.85 -23.98 7.91
N GLU A 83 -13.80 -24.11 6.99
CA GLU A 83 -14.63 -25.30 6.81
C GLU A 83 -14.24 -26.13 5.57
N LEU A 84 -13.21 -25.70 4.82
CA LEU A 84 -12.80 -26.36 3.58
C LEU A 84 -11.65 -27.34 3.85
N ASP A 85 -11.88 -28.62 3.56
CA ASP A 85 -10.82 -29.63 3.54
C ASP A 85 -10.05 -29.55 2.21
N VAL A 86 -8.97 -28.77 2.22
CA VAL A 86 -8.14 -28.50 1.02
C VAL A 86 -6.72 -29.03 1.20
N ASP A 87 -6.07 -29.38 0.09
CA ASP A 87 -4.69 -29.84 0.07
C ASP A 87 -3.67 -28.75 0.52
N ASP A 88 -2.46 -29.16 0.90
CA ASP A 88 -1.42 -28.22 1.38
C ASP A 88 -0.88 -27.27 0.29
N GLN A 89 -1.07 -27.60 -0.98
CA GLN A 89 -0.71 -26.74 -2.11
C GLN A 89 -1.83 -25.75 -2.47
N HIS A 90 -3.00 -25.86 -1.85
CA HIS A 90 -4.11 -24.97 -2.07
C HIS A 90 -3.72 -23.52 -1.74
N PRO A 91 -4.13 -22.51 -2.55
CA PRO A 91 -3.78 -21.11 -2.31
C PRO A 91 -4.03 -20.59 -0.89
N LEU A 92 -5.06 -21.10 -0.22
CA LEU A 92 -5.39 -20.76 1.18
C LEU A 92 -4.28 -21.17 2.18
N LYS A 93 -3.62 -22.31 1.94
CA LYS A 93 -2.61 -22.89 2.83
C LYS A 93 -1.18 -22.57 2.41
N ARG A 94 -0.95 -22.30 1.13
CA ARG A 94 0.39 -22.07 0.58
C ARG A 94 1.00 -20.78 1.10
N LYS A 95 2.04 -20.92 1.92
CA LYS A 95 2.80 -19.79 2.47
C LYS A 95 3.98 -19.44 1.58
N GLY A 96 4.35 -18.16 1.58
CA GLY A 96 5.63 -17.72 1.05
C GLY A 96 6.32 -16.67 1.92
N LYS A 97 7.55 -16.36 1.54
CA LYS A 97 8.47 -15.51 2.33
C LYS A 97 7.96 -14.08 2.37
N ARG A 98 7.90 -13.52 3.58
CA ARG A 98 7.72 -12.11 3.84
C ARG A 98 8.92 -11.64 4.67
N ASN A 99 9.58 -10.58 4.25
CA ASN A 99 10.72 -10.03 4.95
C ASN A 99 10.65 -8.50 4.82
N LEU A 100 9.96 -7.88 5.76
CA LEU A 100 9.81 -6.43 5.82
C LEU A 100 9.49 -6.00 7.23
N ARG A 101 9.97 -4.80 7.60
CA ARG A 101 9.64 -4.15 8.86
C ARG A 101 8.68 -3.00 8.60
N GLN A 102 7.81 -2.69 9.56
CA GLN A 102 6.87 -1.57 9.44
C GLN A 102 6.89 -0.64 10.64
N VAL A 103 6.90 0.66 10.36
CA VAL A 103 6.58 1.72 11.33
C VAL A 103 5.10 2.01 11.22
N ALA A 104 4.38 2.00 12.33
CA ALA A 104 2.94 2.30 12.36
C ALA A 104 2.66 3.80 12.53
N GLY A 105 1.44 4.20 12.23
CA GLY A 105 1.02 5.60 12.11
C GLY A 105 1.17 6.42 13.38
N ASP A 106 0.92 5.82 14.54
CA ASP A 106 1.07 6.45 15.85
C ASP A 106 2.51 6.86 16.18
N LEU A 107 3.50 6.28 15.48
CA LEU A 107 4.92 6.61 15.63
C LEU A 107 5.40 7.64 14.60
N ILE A 108 4.53 8.10 13.70
CA ILE A 108 4.88 9.07 12.65
C ILE A 108 4.46 10.47 13.13
N PRO A 109 5.41 11.38 13.38
CA PRO A 109 5.10 12.71 13.92
C PRO A 109 4.14 13.52 13.04
N PRO A 110 3.28 14.38 13.62
CA PRO A 110 2.37 15.22 12.84
C PRO A 110 3.06 16.17 11.85
N ASP A 111 4.29 16.61 12.15
CA ASP A 111 5.12 17.47 11.31
C ASP A 111 5.99 16.69 10.30
N HIS A 112 5.94 15.35 10.31
CA HIS A 112 6.52 14.54 9.25
C HIS A 112 5.80 14.83 7.94
N PHE A 113 6.55 14.96 6.84
CA PHE A 113 5.97 15.30 5.52
C PHE A 113 4.97 14.26 5.02
N LEU A 114 5.08 13.00 5.44
CA LEU A 114 4.09 11.96 5.16
C LEU A 114 2.77 12.24 5.88
N SER A 115 2.81 12.70 7.13
CA SER A 115 1.63 13.15 7.87
C SER A 115 1.01 14.36 7.20
N VAL A 116 1.80 15.37 6.84
CA VAL A 116 1.32 16.56 6.12
C VAL A 116 0.62 16.18 4.80
N LEU A 117 1.19 15.24 4.03
CA LEU A 117 0.57 14.72 2.81
C LEU A 117 -0.71 13.93 3.11
N PHE A 118 -0.67 13.01 4.07
CA PHE A 118 -1.80 12.15 4.42
C PHE A 118 -3.03 12.95 4.87
N TYR A 119 -2.80 13.95 5.72
CA TYR A 119 -3.82 14.85 6.27
C TYR A 119 -4.23 15.99 5.33
N SER A 120 -3.67 16.06 4.12
CA SER A 120 -4.05 17.08 3.12
C SER A 120 -5.44 16.82 2.54
N GLU A 121 -6.26 17.87 2.42
CA GLU A 121 -7.55 17.82 1.72
C GLU A 121 -7.39 17.57 0.22
N LEU A 122 -6.29 18.04 -0.37
CA LEU A 122 -5.96 17.82 -1.79
C LEU A 122 -5.98 16.32 -2.16
N MET A 123 -5.49 15.46 -1.26
CA MET A 123 -5.48 14.02 -1.47
C MET A 123 -6.89 13.42 -1.44
N THR A 124 -7.68 13.75 -0.42
CA THR A 124 -9.06 13.24 -0.30
C THR A 124 -9.96 13.76 -1.42
N GLU A 125 -9.79 15.02 -1.84
CA GLU A 125 -10.53 15.58 -2.96
C GLU A 125 -10.13 14.93 -4.29
N PHE A 126 -8.84 14.78 -4.55
CA PHE A 126 -8.34 14.10 -5.76
C PHE A 126 -8.86 12.67 -5.84
N LEU A 127 -8.69 11.88 -4.77
CA LEU A 127 -9.17 10.51 -4.71
C LEU A 127 -10.70 10.44 -4.82
N GLY A 128 -11.42 11.39 -4.22
CA GLY A 128 -12.87 11.48 -4.34
C GLY A 128 -13.33 11.75 -5.77
N ARG A 129 -12.66 12.64 -6.50
CA ARG A 129 -12.93 12.88 -7.94
C ARG A 129 -12.60 11.64 -8.79
N VAL A 130 -11.51 10.94 -8.48
CA VAL A 130 -11.12 9.70 -9.17
C VAL A 130 -12.16 8.59 -8.94
N LEU A 131 -12.60 8.38 -7.71
CA LEU A 131 -13.55 7.31 -7.37
C LEU A 131 -15.02 7.71 -7.68
N GLY A 132 -15.33 9.00 -7.78
CA GLY A 132 -16.69 9.50 -7.95
C GLY A 132 -17.54 9.42 -6.67
N VAL A 133 -16.90 9.30 -5.50
CA VAL A 133 -17.53 9.21 -4.18
C VAL A 133 -16.71 10.01 -3.18
N THR A 134 -17.28 10.32 -2.01
CA THR A 134 -16.51 10.93 -0.92
C THR A 134 -15.46 9.96 -0.41
N VAL A 135 -14.24 10.46 -0.22
CA VAL A 135 -13.12 9.71 0.34
C VAL A 135 -12.71 10.32 1.66
N TYR A 136 -12.53 9.45 2.65
CA TYR A 136 -12.12 9.76 4.01
C TYR A 136 -10.73 9.16 4.26
N ARG A 137 -10.07 9.66 5.31
CA ARG A 137 -8.88 9.02 5.86
C ARG A 137 -9.32 7.85 6.73
N ASN A 138 -8.61 6.74 6.66
CA ASN A 138 -8.79 5.64 7.61
C ASN A 138 -8.48 6.16 9.02
N GLN A 139 -9.34 5.86 9.98
CA GLN A 139 -9.23 6.35 11.36
C GLN A 139 -8.39 5.44 12.26
N ASP A 140 -7.87 4.33 11.72
CA ASP A 140 -6.99 3.42 12.46
C ASP A 140 -5.68 4.11 12.87
N LYS A 141 -5.44 4.21 14.17
CA LYS A 141 -4.26 4.82 14.79
C LYS A 141 -2.92 4.23 14.29
N TYR A 142 -2.90 2.97 13.86
CA TYR A 142 -1.69 2.24 13.51
C TYR A 142 -1.51 2.03 12.00
N GLN A 143 -2.59 1.73 11.28
CA GLN A 143 -2.56 1.32 9.88
C GLN A 143 -2.85 2.45 8.89
N SER A 144 -3.52 3.53 9.32
CA SER A 144 -3.96 4.63 8.45
C SER A 144 -2.82 5.30 7.69
N LEU A 145 -1.65 5.39 8.30
CA LEU A 145 -0.40 5.81 7.67
C LEU A 145 0.70 4.89 8.18
N ASN A 146 1.42 4.22 7.28
CA ASN A 146 2.54 3.38 7.73
C ASN A 146 3.70 3.39 6.73
N ILE A 147 4.89 3.00 7.20
CA ILE A 147 6.13 2.97 6.41
C ILE A 147 6.66 1.53 6.42
N SER A 148 6.78 0.95 5.24
CA SER A 148 7.41 -0.35 4.99
C SER A 148 8.89 -0.16 4.65
N LEU A 149 9.74 -0.89 5.36
CA LEU A 149 11.19 -0.93 5.19
C LEU A 149 11.61 -2.33 4.74
N GLN A 150 12.32 -2.40 3.62
CA GLN A 150 12.83 -3.64 3.04
C GLN A 150 14.33 -3.47 2.73
N ASP A 151 15.16 -4.12 3.53
CA ASP A 151 16.61 -4.25 3.30
C ASP A 151 16.90 -5.31 2.22
N GLU A 152 18.18 -5.59 1.96
CA GLU A 152 18.57 -6.71 1.09
C GLU A 152 17.91 -8.03 1.53
N GLY A 153 17.37 -8.78 0.57
CA GLY A 153 16.58 -9.98 0.83
C GLY A 153 15.15 -9.69 1.33
N GLY A 154 14.78 -8.42 1.47
CA GLY A 154 13.44 -7.95 1.80
C GLY A 154 12.45 -8.24 0.69
N CYS A 155 11.23 -8.65 1.04
CA CYS A 155 10.19 -9.00 0.08
C CYS A 155 8.81 -9.04 0.75
N GLN A 156 7.78 -9.03 -0.08
CA GLN A 156 6.41 -9.26 0.35
C GLN A 156 5.77 -10.26 -0.60
N GLN A 157 5.47 -11.47 -0.10
CA GLN A 157 4.81 -12.51 -0.88
C GLN A 157 3.47 -12.04 -1.47
N TRP A 158 3.01 -12.73 -2.51
CA TRP A 158 1.65 -12.65 -3.03
C TRP A 158 0.60 -12.57 -1.92
N HIS A 159 -0.22 -11.53 -1.94
CA HIS A 159 -1.32 -11.29 -1.02
C HIS A 159 -2.42 -10.43 -1.67
N PHE A 160 -3.57 -10.39 -0.99
CA PHE A 160 -4.66 -9.46 -1.24
C PHE A 160 -4.76 -8.47 -0.08
N ASP A 161 -5.21 -7.26 -0.39
CA ASP A 161 -5.53 -6.25 0.63
C ASP A 161 -7.00 -6.31 1.03
N THR A 162 -7.32 -5.67 2.15
CA THR A 162 -8.71 -5.52 2.61
C THR A 162 -9.40 -4.31 1.98
N GLY A 163 -8.65 -3.30 1.57
CA GLY A 163 -9.17 -2.06 0.98
C GLY A 163 -9.42 -2.17 -0.53
N ASP A 164 -10.54 -1.60 -0.99
CA ASP A 164 -10.91 -1.55 -2.42
C ASP A 164 -9.93 -0.74 -3.27
N MET A 165 -9.30 0.28 -2.67
CA MET A 165 -8.28 1.11 -3.29
C MET A 165 -7.12 1.30 -2.32
N VAL A 166 -5.92 1.01 -2.79
CA VAL A 166 -4.69 1.13 -2.01
C VAL A 166 -3.86 2.25 -2.61
N THR A 167 -3.41 3.16 -1.75
CA THR A 167 -2.57 4.30 -2.14
C THR A 167 -1.20 4.14 -1.53
N THR A 168 -0.15 4.13 -2.35
CA THR A 168 1.23 4.02 -1.89
C THR A 168 2.11 5.10 -2.52
N LEU A 169 3.17 5.48 -1.82
CA LEU A 169 4.22 6.35 -2.35
C LEU A 169 5.57 5.69 -2.11
N LEU A 170 6.30 5.41 -3.19
CA LEU A 170 7.65 4.85 -3.10
C LEU A 170 8.62 5.99 -2.77
N LEU A 171 9.23 5.96 -1.58
CA LEU A 171 10.16 7.01 -1.14
C LEU A 171 11.59 6.74 -1.61
N GLN A 172 12.01 5.47 -1.56
CA GLN A 172 13.34 5.04 -1.95
C GLN A 172 13.25 3.71 -2.68
N ALA A 173 13.74 3.68 -3.92
CA ALA A 173 13.87 2.45 -4.71
C ALA A 173 15.17 1.73 -4.35
N PRO A 174 15.20 0.38 -4.38
CA PRO A 174 16.44 -0.38 -4.24
C PRO A 174 17.27 -0.34 -5.52
N GLU A 175 18.50 -0.87 -5.47
CA GLU A 175 19.37 -1.00 -6.66
C GLU A 175 18.80 -1.95 -7.70
N SER A 176 18.24 -3.09 -7.27
CA SER A 176 17.48 -3.99 -8.13
C SER A 176 16.47 -4.81 -7.33
N GLY A 177 15.56 -5.48 -8.05
CA GLY A 177 14.44 -6.17 -7.41
C GLY A 177 13.43 -5.19 -6.81
N GLY A 178 12.69 -5.59 -5.77
CA GLY A 178 11.65 -4.73 -5.18
C GLY A 178 10.53 -4.34 -6.16
N VAL A 179 10.36 -5.13 -7.22
CA VAL A 179 9.40 -4.90 -8.31
C VAL A 179 8.01 -5.24 -7.79
N PHE A 180 7.05 -4.35 -8.05
CA PHE A 180 5.65 -4.62 -7.76
C PHE A 180 5.09 -5.50 -8.88
N GLU A 181 4.65 -6.70 -8.53
CA GLU A 181 4.00 -7.62 -9.46
C GLU A 181 2.56 -7.84 -9.03
N TYR A 182 1.62 -7.90 -9.98
CA TYR A 182 0.20 -8.04 -9.67
C TYR A 182 -0.59 -8.69 -10.80
N CYS A 183 -1.69 -9.37 -10.47
CA CYS A 183 -2.70 -9.79 -11.44
C CYS A 183 -4.00 -9.02 -11.13
N PRO A 184 -4.41 -8.08 -12.00
CA PRO A 184 -5.55 -7.22 -11.72
C PRO A 184 -6.86 -8.01 -11.74
N ARG A 185 -7.71 -7.81 -10.73
CA ARG A 185 -9.07 -8.37 -10.66
C ARG A 185 -9.12 -9.88 -10.93
N ILE A 186 -8.11 -10.60 -10.45
CA ILE A 186 -8.01 -12.06 -10.57
C ILE A 186 -9.18 -12.77 -9.88
N ARG A 187 -9.76 -12.13 -8.85
CA ARG A 187 -10.93 -12.63 -8.11
C ARG A 187 -12.08 -11.63 -8.11
N SER A 188 -13.26 -12.10 -7.73
CA SER A 188 -14.49 -11.32 -7.59
C SER A 188 -15.12 -11.55 -6.22
N LYS A 189 -16.30 -10.97 -5.99
CA LYS A 189 -17.06 -11.20 -4.75
C LYS A 189 -17.64 -12.63 -4.70
N GLU A 190 -17.94 -13.20 -5.87
CA GLU A 190 -18.60 -14.50 -6.00
C GLU A 190 -17.59 -15.65 -6.21
N ASP A 191 -16.39 -15.36 -6.70
CA ASP A 191 -15.37 -16.36 -7.03
C ASP A 191 -13.96 -15.89 -6.65
N GLU A 192 -13.28 -16.67 -5.82
CA GLU A 192 -11.89 -16.46 -5.41
C GLU A 192 -10.87 -16.86 -6.49
N ASN A 193 -11.31 -17.60 -7.52
CA ASN A 193 -10.51 -18.04 -8.66
C ASN A 193 -9.22 -18.76 -8.24
N PHE A 194 -9.34 -19.76 -7.36
CA PHE A 194 -8.21 -20.47 -6.78
C PHE A 194 -7.30 -21.14 -7.84
N ASP A 195 -7.85 -21.53 -8.98
CA ASP A 195 -7.07 -22.14 -10.06
C ASP A 195 -6.09 -21.16 -10.71
N GLU A 196 -6.53 -19.94 -11.04
CA GLU A 196 -5.62 -18.93 -11.58
C GLU A 196 -4.66 -18.42 -10.51
N VAL A 197 -5.14 -18.25 -9.27
CA VAL A 197 -4.26 -17.91 -8.14
C VAL A 197 -3.17 -18.98 -7.98
N ARG A 198 -3.48 -20.27 -8.10
CA ARG A 198 -2.48 -21.34 -8.05
C ARG A 198 -1.43 -21.18 -9.15
N LYS A 199 -1.83 -20.85 -10.38
CA LYS A 199 -0.88 -20.57 -11.47
C LYS A 199 0.02 -19.37 -11.17
N VAL A 200 -0.50 -18.31 -10.54
CA VAL A 200 0.29 -17.17 -10.08
C VAL A 200 1.33 -17.60 -9.04
N LEU A 201 0.91 -18.39 -8.04
CA LEU A 201 1.81 -18.90 -6.99
C LEU A 201 2.88 -19.85 -7.55
N ASP A 202 2.57 -20.58 -8.62
CA ASP A 202 3.51 -21.43 -9.36
C ASP A 202 4.43 -20.69 -10.33
N GLY A 203 4.23 -19.38 -10.53
CA GLY A 203 4.97 -18.60 -11.52
C GLY A 203 4.63 -18.96 -12.97
N LYS A 204 3.43 -19.47 -13.22
CA LYS A 204 2.96 -19.95 -14.53
C LYS A 204 1.86 -19.08 -15.14
N SER A 205 1.30 -18.14 -14.39
CA SER A 205 0.26 -17.25 -14.91
C SER A 205 0.84 -16.25 -15.91
N ALA A 206 0.16 -16.11 -17.05
CA ALA A 206 0.48 -15.09 -18.06
C ALA A 206 -0.14 -13.72 -17.73
N GLU A 207 -0.96 -13.62 -16.67
CA GLU A 207 -1.67 -12.40 -16.29
C GLU A 207 -0.85 -11.47 -15.38
N VAL A 208 0.33 -11.93 -14.93
CA VAL A 208 1.22 -11.17 -14.05
C VAL A 208 1.75 -9.94 -14.78
N LYS A 209 1.33 -8.77 -14.32
CA LYS A 209 1.86 -7.47 -14.70
C LYS A 209 2.97 -7.04 -13.73
N ARG A 210 3.90 -6.21 -14.23
CA ARG A 210 5.02 -5.67 -13.46
C ARG A 210 5.04 -4.14 -13.51
N LEU A 211 5.22 -3.50 -12.36
CA LEU A 211 5.46 -2.06 -12.25
C LEU A 211 6.86 -1.82 -11.70
N ASN A 212 7.73 -1.25 -12.54
CA ASN A 212 9.04 -0.75 -12.13
C ASN A 212 8.88 0.69 -11.63
N LEU A 213 8.58 0.83 -10.35
CA LEU A 213 8.31 2.12 -9.72
C LEU A 213 9.63 2.88 -9.47
N GLN A 214 9.60 4.18 -9.74
CA GLN A 214 10.68 5.11 -9.38
C GLN A 214 10.38 5.79 -8.05
N ALA A 215 11.41 6.23 -7.32
CA ALA A 215 11.23 7.04 -6.13
C ALA A 215 10.40 8.31 -6.44
N GLY A 216 9.50 8.69 -5.53
CA GLY A 216 8.51 9.75 -5.70
C GLY A 216 7.27 9.35 -6.51
N THR A 217 7.09 8.07 -6.86
CA THR A 217 5.88 7.60 -7.58
C THR A 217 4.75 7.30 -6.61
N LEU A 218 3.62 8.00 -6.76
CA LEU A 218 2.35 7.61 -6.13
C LEU A 218 1.72 6.49 -6.98
N SER A 219 1.23 5.44 -6.34
CA SER A 219 0.50 4.35 -7.00
C SER A 219 -0.86 4.18 -6.37
N LEU A 220 -1.88 4.05 -7.21
CA LEU A 220 -3.24 3.68 -6.87
C LEU A 220 -3.51 2.30 -7.45
N PHE A 221 -4.03 1.34 -6.68
CA PHE A 221 -4.39 0.03 -7.22
C PHE A 221 -5.51 -0.67 -6.44
N GLN A 222 -6.22 -1.57 -7.11
CA GLN A 222 -7.36 -2.31 -6.57
C GLN A 222 -6.90 -3.58 -5.82
N GLY A 223 -6.31 -3.41 -4.63
CA GLY A 223 -5.67 -4.49 -3.89
C GLY A 223 -6.61 -5.58 -3.37
N HIS A 224 -7.90 -5.27 -3.18
CA HIS A 224 -8.87 -6.28 -2.73
C HIS A 224 -9.09 -7.41 -3.72
N TYR A 225 -9.25 -7.09 -5.02
CA TYR A 225 -9.50 -8.08 -6.06
C TYR A 225 -8.26 -8.46 -6.86
N SER A 226 -7.11 -7.85 -6.58
CA SER A 226 -5.88 -8.05 -7.33
C SER A 226 -4.79 -8.63 -6.44
N ILE A 227 -4.36 -9.85 -6.73
CA ILE A 227 -3.23 -10.46 -6.01
C ILE A 227 -1.96 -9.72 -6.40
N HIS A 228 -1.13 -9.38 -5.42
CA HIS A 228 0.08 -8.61 -5.68
C HIS A 228 1.21 -8.95 -4.71
N ARG A 229 2.45 -8.64 -5.12
CA ARG A 229 3.66 -8.90 -4.35
C ARG A 229 4.73 -7.85 -4.62
N VAL A 230 5.74 -7.84 -3.75
CA VAL A 230 7.00 -7.13 -3.99
C VAL A 230 8.11 -8.17 -4.09
N THR A 231 8.79 -8.23 -5.24
CA THR A 231 9.91 -9.16 -5.45
C THR A 231 11.08 -8.84 -4.53
N GLU A 232 11.97 -9.80 -4.36
CA GLU A 232 13.10 -9.66 -3.45
C GLU A 232 13.98 -8.45 -3.80
N VAL A 233 14.22 -7.59 -2.81
CA VAL A 233 15.12 -6.45 -2.86
C VAL A 233 16.57 -6.93 -2.88
N ARG A 234 17.37 -6.35 -3.76
CA ARG A 234 18.79 -6.67 -3.95
C ARG A 234 19.64 -5.41 -3.92
N GLY A 235 20.82 -5.51 -3.31
CA GLY A 235 21.72 -4.37 -3.10
C GLY A 235 21.58 -3.74 -1.72
N ALA A 236 22.55 -2.89 -1.38
CA ALA A 236 22.66 -2.28 -0.05
C ALA A 236 21.62 -1.18 0.20
N THR A 237 21.07 -0.61 -0.88
CA THR A 237 20.08 0.45 -0.82
C THR A 237 18.71 -0.09 -0.37
N ARG A 238 18.30 0.28 0.84
CA ARG A 238 16.98 -0.04 1.40
C ARG A 238 15.84 0.50 0.53
N ARG A 239 14.82 -0.34 0.30
CA ARG A 239 13.53 0.09 -0.27
C ARG A 239 12.63 0.64 0.84
N ILE A 240 12.12 1.85 0.65
CA ILE A 240 11.21 2.53 1.59
C ILE A 240 9.92 2.88 0.86
N GLN A 241 8.79 2.37 1.34
CA GLN A 241 7.47 2.66 0.78
C GLN A 241 6.51 3.06 1.90
N THR A 242 5.72 4.11 1.67
CA THR A 242 4.60 4.43 2.56
C THR A 242 3.29 3.94 1.98
N ILE A 243 2.36 3.59 2.88
CA ILE A 243 0.98 3.25 2.57
C ILE A 243 0.09 4.31 3.21
N LEU A 244 -0.78 4.90 2.39
CA LEU A 244 -1.70 5.98 2.73
C LEU A 244 -3.12 5.41 2.74
N GLY A 245 -3.66 5.19 3.93
CA GLY A 245 -4.96 4.56 4.15
C GLY A 245 -6.11 5.52 3.92
N TYR A 246 -6.69 5.50 2.71
CA TYR A 246 -7.92 6.20 2.38
C TYR A 246 -9.07 5.20 2.21
N THR A 247 -10.30 5.64 2.44
CA THR A 247 -11.50 4.78 2.50
C THR A 247 -12.73 5.54 2.03
N THR A 248 -13.74 4.82 1.55
CA THR A 248 -15.07 5.38 1.23
C THR A 248 -16.05 5.31 2.41
N LYS A 249 -15.60 4.78 3.56
CA LYS A 249 -16.35 4.67 4.80
C LYS A 249 -15.79 5.64 5.85
N PRO A 250 -16.59 6.56 6.43
CA PRO A 250 -16.10 7.65 7.27
C PRO A 250 -15.38 7.19 8.55
N ASP A 251 -15.83 6.08 9.14
CA ASP A 251 -15.39 5.63 10.48
C ASP A 251 -14.68 4.27 10.41
N LEU A 252 -14.00 3.97 9.30
CA LEU A 252 -13.27 2.72 9.18
C LEU A 252 -12.11 2.71 10.18
N VAL A 253 -12.13 1.73 11.08
CA VAL A 253 -11.04 1.37 11.99
C VAL A 253 -10.68 -0.10 11.74
N GLY A 254 -9.39 -0.41 11.70
CA GLY A 254 -8.90 -1.76 11.45
C GLY A 254 -9.00 -2.66 12.67
N SER A 255 -8.65 -3.93 12.47
CA SER A 255 -8.61 -4.91 13.55
C SER A 255 -7.38 -4.71 14.43
N ILE A 256 -7.57 -4.62 15.75
CA ILE A 256 -6.45 -4.56 16.69
C ILE A 256 -5.54 -5.78 16.61
N LYS A 257 -6.12 -6.96 16.30
CA LYS A 257 -5.35 -8.20 16.05
C LYS A 257 -4.40 -8.03 14.86
N SER A 258 -4.84 -7.35 13.80
CA SER A 258 -3.97 -7.01 12.66
C SER A 258 -2.87 -6.04 13.08
N SER A 259 -3.19 -5.02 13.87
CA SER A 259 -2.21 -4.03 14.32
C SER A 259 -1.12 -4.66 15.21
N ILE A 260 -1.49 -5.53 16.17
CA ILE A 260 -0.52 -6.29 16.98
C ILE A 260 0.39 -7.15 16.11
N LEU A 261 -0.17 -7.79 15.08
CA LEU A 261 0.58 -8.65 14.17
C LEU A 261 1.61 -7.90 13.33
N HIS A 262 1.29 -6.68 12.88
CA HIS A 262 2.15 -5.89 11.99
C HIS A 262 3.10 -4.95 12.72
N TYR A 263 2.75 -4.54 13.94
CA TYR A 263 3.49 -3.51 14.68
C TYR A 263 3.95 -3.96 16.07
N GLY A 264 3.64 -5.21 16.43
CA GLY A 264 4.19 -5.92 17.57
C GLY A 264 3.42 -5.75 18.88
N PRO A 265 3.92 -6.37 19.96
CA PRO A 265 3.26 -6.39 21.28
C PRO A 265 3.02 -5.00 21.87
N ARG A 266 3.77 -3.97 21.44
CA ARG A 266 3.57 -2.58 21.87
C ARG A 266 2.13 -2.11 21.69
N VAL A 267 1.46 -2.58 20.64
CA VAL A 267 0.08 -2.17 20.32
C VAL A 267 -0.87 -2.64 21.42
N ALA A 268 -0.74 -3.91 21.84
CA ALA A 268 -1.56 -4.46 22.91
C ALA A 268 -1.32 -3.72 24.24
N LEU A 269 -0.07 -3.36 24.52
CA LEU A 269 0.30 -2.61 25.73
C LEU A 269 -0.34 -1.22 25.72
N THR A 270 -0.20 -0.47 24.62
CA THR A 270 -0.77 0.87 24.48
C THR A 270 -2.30 0.88 24.65
N GLU A 271 -3.02 0.00 23.95
CA GLU A 271 -4.48 -0.07 24.09
C GLU A 271 -4.95 -0.49 25.49
N SER A 272 -4.14 -1.26 26.22
CA SER A 272 -4.47 -1.65 27.60
C SER A 272 -4.34 -0.48 28.60
N PHE A 273 -3.54 0.55 28.27
CA PHE A 273 -3.42 1.77 29.08
C PHE A 273 -4.45 2.84 28.70
N ASP A 274 -4.95 2.81 27.47
CA ASP A 274 -5.95 3.75 26.96
C ASP A 274 -7.41 3.31 27.28
N ALA A 275 -7.61 2.09 27.83
CA ALA A 275 -8.90 1.50 28.20
C ALA A 275 -9.25 1.70 29.69
#